data_AF-A0A7L1KR52-F1
#
_entry.id   AF-A0A7L1KR52-F1
#
_cell.length_a   1.000
_cell.length_b   1.000
_cell.length_c   1.000
_cell.angle_alpha   90.00
_cell.angle_beta   90.00
_cell.angle_gamma   90.00
#
_symmetry.space_group_name_H-M   'P 1'
#
loop_
_entity.id
_entity.type
_entity.pdbx_description
1 polymer ?
#
loop_
_entity_poly.entity_id
_entity_poly.type
_entity_poly.pdbx_seq_one_letter_code
_entity_poly.pdbx_strand_id
1 'polypeptide(L)'
;VDKLKEMMEEVENAINAFKEEQRQIYEQLLKEEKTVINELSVFERKVELWALGSSTTEKVLKLPSARVVVDKTLENHLPEGVVEFERFLQQTGGRQGGWDDYDHQNFLKVWTKHKGRLSYMDEALEYLCGRTKEDIEQHDKWYQEFLILHERKKESIKKWKEKQQQEKEGKLKEKEKSEKMFKEEWLQREEARKQKAEEERKRQQAAIEAWKKQKAIAFAMEQASQIKLEEEKEKKQRKEHQRQRRVKLLLERYTLQKKEREELEKLEKEKIEEAEKGQRKRIAAEEITKFQER
;
A
#
# COMPACT_ATOMS: atom_id res chain seq x y z
N VAL A 1 33.28 21.48 14.86
CA VAL A 1 33.72 20.29 14.10
C VAL A 1 33.46 19.02 14.90
N ASP A 2 33.78 18.99 16.20
CA ASP A 2 33.61 17.78 17.01
C ASP A 2 32.15 17.36 17.23
N LYS A 3 31.22 18.31 17.44
CA LYS A 3 29.78 18.01 17.50
C LYS A 3 29.21 17.34 16.24
N LEU A 4 29.77 17.66 15.07
CA LEU A 4 29.32 17.06 13.81
C LEU A 4 29.85 15.63 13.66
N LYS A 5 31.05 15.35 14.21
CA LYS A 5 31.61 13.99 14.26
C LYS A 5 30.83 13.10 15.23
N GLU A 6 30.50 13.64 16.41
CA GLU A 6 29.68 12.95 17.41
C GLU A 6 28.30 12.58 16.84
N MET A 7 27.60 13.52 16.19
CA MET A 7 26.33 13.21 15.53
C MET A 7 26.48 12.18 14.40
N MET A 8 27.59 12.18 13.66
CA MET A 8 27.82 11.21 12.59
C MET A 8 28.06 9.80 13.17
N GLU A 9 28.81 9.70 14.27
CA GLU A 9 29.06 8.45 15.00
C GLU A 9 27.77 7.91 15.64
N GLU A 10 26.93 8.76 16.21
CA GLU A 10 25.60 8.37 16.72
C GLU A 10 24.70 7.82 15.61
N VAL A 11 24.69 8.46 14.44
CA VAL A 11 23.92 7.99 13.27
C VAL A 11 24.48 6.67 12.75
N GLU A 12 25.80 6.50 12.66
CA GLU A 12 26.42 5.25 12.24
C GLU A 12 26.12 4.11 13.23
N ASN A 13 26.18 4.38 14.53
CA ASN A 13 25.82 3.43 15.57
C ASN A 13 24.34 3.05 15.51
N ALA A 14 23.44 4.02 15.29
CA ALA A 14 22.01 3.75 15.10
C ALA A 14 21.73 2.91 13.85
N ILE A 15 22.43 3.16 12.74
CA ILE A 15 22.32 2.36 11.52
C ILE A 15 22.81 0.92 11.76
N ASN A 16 23.92 0.75 12.48
CA ASN A 16 24.45 -0.58 12.78
C ASN A 16 23.54 -1.36 13.74
N ALA A 17 22.99 -0.71 14.77
CA ALA A 17 22.00 -1.30 15.66
C ALA A 17 20.74 -1.72 14.89
N PHE A 18 20.22 -0.86 14.02
CA PHE A 18 19.06 -1.19 13.19
C PHE A 18 19.33 -2.40 12.28
N LYS A 19 20.49 -2.47 11.62
CA LYS A 19 20.86 -3.62 10.79
C LYS A 19 20.95 -4.91 11.60
N GLU A 20 21.49 -4.83 12.80
CA GLU A 20 21.59 -5.96 13.72
C GLU A 20 20.22 -6.45 14.19
N GLU A 21 19.33 -5.53 14.55
CA GLU A 21 17.94 -5.85 14.90
C GLU A 21 17.20 -6.50 13.73
N GLN A 22 17.34 -5.97 12.51
CA GLN A 22 16.74 -6.58 11.32
C GLN A 22 17.28 -7.99 11.06
N ARG A 23 18.59 -8.23 11.26
CA ARG A 23 19.19 -9.56 11.14
C ARG A 23 18.59 -10.53 12.17
N GLN A 24 18.48 -10.12 13.43
CA GLN A 24 17.91 -10.94 14.50
C GLN A 24 16.45 -11.30 14.24
N ILE A 25 15.64 -10.33 13.78
CA ILE A 25 14.24 -10.56 13.40
C ILE A 25 14.16 -11.58 12.26
N TYR A 26 14.99 -11.42 11.22
CA TYR A 26 15.01 -12.34 10.09
C TYR A 26 15.40 -13.76 10.50
N GLU A 27 16.44 -13.93 11.32
CA GLU A 27 16.84 -15.24 11.85
C GLU A 27 15.75 -15.90 12.71
N GLN A 28 15.04 -15.11 13.51
CA GLN A 28 13.93 -15.59 14.31
C GLN A 28 12.77 -16.07 13.44
N LEU A 29 12.38 -15.28 12.44
CA LEU A 29 11.34 -15.67 11.48
C LEU A 29 11.69 -16.95 10.72
N LEU A 30 12.94 -17.12 10.30
CA LEU A 30 13.39 -18.37 9.65
C LEU A 30 13.27 -19.60 10.56
N LYS A 31 13.56 -19.45 11.87
CA LYS A 31 13.39 -20.54 12.85
C LYS A 31 11.92 -20.88 13.04
N GLU A 32 11.05 -19.87 13.12
CA GLU A 32 9.61 -20.04 13.24
C GLU A 32 9.01 -20.71 12.00
N GLU A 33 9.37 -20.22 10.80
CA GLU A 33 8.97 -20.84 9.53
C GLU A 33 9.35 -22.32 9.49
N LYS A 34 10.60 -22.65 9.82
CA LYS A 34 11.07 -24.04 9.85
C LYS A 34 10.29 -24.89 10.87
N THR A 35 9.97 -24.31 12.03
CA THR A 35 9.22 -25.02 13.08
C THR A 35 7.80 -25.32 12.62
N VAL A 36 7.11 -24.32 12.06
CA VAL A 36 5.75 -24.47 11.54
C VAL A 36 5.70 -25.45 10.36
N ILE A 37 6.68 -25.41 9.45
CA ILE A 37 6.78 -26.39 8.36
C ILE A 37 6.91 -27.82 8.91
N ASN A 38 7.74 -28.02 9.93
CA ASN A 38 7.88 -29.33 10.56
C ASN A 38 6.57 -29.79 11.21
N GLU A 39 5.88 -28.91 11.93
CA GLU A 39 4.58 -29.20 12.54
C GLU A 39 3.53 -29.57 11.48
N LEU A 40 3.44 -28.79 10.39
CA LEU A 40 2.57 -29.10 9.26
C LEU A 40 2.88 -30.47 8.66
N SER A 41 4.16 -30.82 8.47
CA SER A 41 4.55 -32.14 7.97
C SER A 41 4.12 -33.29 8.88
N VAL A 42 4.05 -33.06 10.20
CA VAL A 42 3.58 -34.05 11.17
C VAL A 42 2.06 -34.19 11.06
N PHE A 43 1.34 -33.08 10.93
CA PHE A 43 -0.11 -33.11 10.75
C PHE A 43 -0.51 -33.73 9.42
N GLU A 44 0.18 -33.41 8.33
CA GLU A 44 -0.04 -34.00 7.01
C GLU A 44 0.12 -35.52 7.06
N ARG A 45 1.20 -36.03 7.66
CA ARG A 45 1.40 -37.47 7.88
C ARG A 45 0.30 -38.11 8.74
N LYS A 46 -0.21 -37.40 9.76
CA LYS A 46 -1.36 -37.89 10.57
C LYS A 46 -2.63 -37.99 9.75
N VAL A 47 -2.89 -37.00 8.89
CA VAL A 47 -4.05 -36.99 7.99
C VAL A 47 -3.94 -38.12 6.96
N GLU A 48 -2.76 -38.33 6.38
CA GLU A 48 -2.49 -39.46 5.48
C GLU A 48 -2.72 -40.80 6.17
N LEU A 49 -2.24 -40.98 7.40
CA LEU A 49 -2.48 -42.18 8.21
C LEU A 49 -3.97 -42.41 8.49
N TRP A 50 -4.73 -41.35 8.79
CA TRP A 50 -6.18 -41.46 8.96
C TRP A 50 -6.89 -41.83 7.65
N ALA A 51 -6.44 -41.27 6.52
CA ALA A 51 -6.97 -41.62 5.20
C ALA A 51 -6.67 -43.09 4.85
N LEU A 52 -5.46 -43.58 5.13
CA LEU A 52 -5.06 -44.97 4.87
C LEU A 52 -5.73 -45.98 5.83
N GLY A 53 -5.92 -45.59 7.09
CA GLY A 53 -6.56 -46.41 8.14
C GLY A 53 -8.05 -46.66 7.92
N SER A 54 -8.71 -45.92 7.03
CA SER A 54 -10.11 -46.17 6.61
C SER A 54 -10.26 -47.27 5.55
N SER A 55 -9.15 -47.78 4.99
CA SER A 55 -9.15 -48.68 3.82
C SER A 55 -8.68 -50.12 4.11
N THR A 56 -7.98 -50.37 5.22
CA THR A 56 -7.28 -51.66 5.45
C THR A 56 -7.50 -52.36 6.79
N THR A 57 -8.49 -51.97 7.59
CA THR A 57 -8.85 -52.69 8.83
C THR A 57 -10.21 -53.40 8.74
N GLU A 58 -10.49 -54.05 7.60
CA GLU A 58 -11.67 -54.92 7.46
C GLU A 58 -11.34 -56.41 7.58
N LYS A 59 -10.06 -56.78 7.76
CA LYS A 59 -9.67 -58.19 7.90
C LYS A 59 -8.67 -58.37 9.03
N VAL A 60 -9.10 -59.20 9.98
CA VAL A 60 -8.36 -59.76 11.12
C VAL A 60 -8.30 -58.85 12.35
N LEU A 61 -9.35 -58.91 13.18
CA LEU A 61 -9.22 -59.25 14.60
C LEU A 61 -10.51 -59.94 15.07
N LYS A 62 -10.51 -61.29 15.01
CA LYS A 62 -11.32 -62.09 15.92
C LYS A 62 -10.63 -62.03 17.28
N LEU A 63 -11.20 -61.32 18.25
CA LEU A 63 -10.94 -61.51 19.69
C LEU A 63 -12.26 -61.26 20.45
N PRO A 64 -12.41 -61.84 21.66
CA PRO A 64 -13.71 -62.21 22.22
C PRO A 64 -14.50 -61.00 22.68
N SER A 65 -15.82 -61.19 22.67
CA SER A 65 -16.85 -60.37 23.30
C SER A 65 -16.39 -59.79 24.64
N ALA A 66 -15.77 -58.61 24.59
CA ALA A 66 -15.56 -57.73 25.72
C ALA A 66 -16.53 -56.57 25.50
N ARG A 67 -17.42 -56.37 26.46
CA ARG A 67 -18.39 -55.28 26.49
C ARG A 67 -17.69 -54.00 26.08
N VAL A 68 -18.03 -53.47 24.91
CA VAL A 68 -17.57 -52.17 24.46
C VAL A 68 -18.20 -51.17 25.41
N VAL A 69 -17.43 -50.74 26.41
CA VAL A 69 -17.69 -49.49 27.10
C VAL A 69 -17.55 -48.44 26.02
N VAL A 70 -18.68 -47.96 25.51
CA VAL A 70 -18.72 -46.80 24.63
C VAL A 70 -17.97 -45.70 25.35
N ASP A 71 -16.85 -45.28 24.76
CA ASP A 71 -16.02 -44.20 25.28
C ASP A 71 -16.91 -42.96 25.43
N LYS A 72 -17.03 -42.44 26.66
CA LYS A 72 -17.90 -41.30 27.02
C LYS A 72 -17.59 -40.03 26.20
N THR A 73 -16.44 -40.00 25.53
CA THR A 73 -16.02 -38.93 24.63
C THR A 73 -16.76 -38.95 23.27
N LEU A 74 -17.14 -40.13 22.75
CA LEU A 74 -17.89 -40.27 21.49
C LEU A 74 -19.38 -39.96 21.66
N GLU A 75 -19.91 -40.18 22.87
CA GLU A 75 -21.30 -39.86 23.23
C GLU A 75 -21.61 -38.35 23.06
N ASN A 76 -20.59 -37.48 23.16
CA ASN A 76 -20.74 -36.02 23.03
C ASN A 76 -20.88 -35.51 21.58
N HIS A 77 -20.56 -36.32 20.58
CA HIS A 77 -20.61 -35.92 19.16
C HIS A 77 -21.76 -36.59 18.39
N LEU A 78 -22.43 -37.56 18.99
CA LEU A 78 -23.53 -38.29 18.37
C LEU A 78 -24.87 -37.63 18.70
N PRO A 79 -25.84 -37.63 17.77
CA PRO A 79 -27.19 -37.17 18.06
C PRO A 79 -27.83 -37.98 19.18
N GLU A 80 -28.56 -37.32 20.08
CA GLU A 80 -29.18 -37.94 21.27
C GLU A 80 -30.03 -39.17 20.93
N GLY A 81 -30.82 -39.13 19.85
CA GLY A 81 -31.61 -40.29 19.41
C GLY A 81 -30.77 -41.50 18.96
N VAL A 82 -29.51 -41.32 18.56
CA VAL A 82 -28.60 -42.45 18.27
C VAL A 82 -28.14 -43.11 19.57
N VAL A 83 -27.78 -42.29 20.56
CA VAL A 83 -27.31 -42.73 21.87
C VAL A 83 -28.42 -43.44 22.65
N GLU A 84 -29.62 -42.88 22.67
CA GLU A 84 -30.80 -43.49 23.29
C GLU A 84 -31.11 -44.86 22.66
N PHE A 85 -31.09 -44.97 21.33
CA PHE A 85 -31.33 -46.22 20.63
C PHE A 85 -30.25 -47.27 20.91
N GLU A 86 -28.97 -46.89 20.91
CA GLU A 86 -27.88 -47.81 21.23
C GLU A 86 -27.93 -48.31 22.67
N ARG A 87 -28.27 -47.43 23.62
CA ARG A 87 -28.49 -47.80 25.03
C ARG A 87 -29.64 -48.79 25.16
N PHE A 88 -30.75 -48.54 24.48
CA PHE A 88 -31.90 -49.44 24.45
C PHE A 88 -31.49 -50.83 23.94
N LEU A 89 -30.76 -50.92 22.83
CA LEU A 89 -30.27 -52.22 22.33
C LEU A 89 -29.35 -52.92 23.31
N GLN A 90 -28.45 -52.20 23.99
CA GLN A 90 -27.56 -52.79 24.99
C GLN A 90 -28.34 -53.34 26.20
N GLN A 91 -29.41 -52.67 26.62
CA GLN A 91 -30.22 -53.07 27.77
C GLN A 91 -31.19 -54.21 27.46
N THR A 92 -31.69 -54.27 26.22
CA THR A 92 -32.80 -55.18 25.84
C THR A 92 -32.36 -56.43 25.07
N GLY A 93 -31.07 -56.75 25.05
CA GLY A 93 -30.59 -57.97 24.38
C GLY A 93 -30.37 -57.82 22.87
N GLY A 94 -30.07 -56.60 22.41
CA GLY A 94 -29.62 -56.31 21.06
C GLY A 94 -30.76 -56.09 20.07
N ARG A 95 -30.48 -56.34 18.78
CA ARG A 95 -31.44 -56.08 17.68
C ARG A 95 -32.65 -57.01 17.66
N GLN A 96 -32.58 -58.12 18.38
CA GLN A 96 -33.64 -59.14 18.43
C GLN A 96 -34.31 -59.21 19.80
N GLY A 97 -34.02 -58.29 20.73
CA GLY A 97 -34.69 -58.30 22.04
C GLY A 97 -34.32 -59.49 22.91
N GLY A 98 -33.18 -60.15 22.64
CA GLY A 98 -32.79 -61.42 23.28
C GLY A 98 -33.43 -62.68 22.69
N TRP A 99 -34.23 -62.57 21.63
CA TRP A 99 -34.73 -63.71 20.87
C TRP A 99 -33.69 -64.20 19.86
N ASP A 100 -33.78 -65.48 19.47
CA ASP A 100 -32.97 -65.99 18.38
C ASP A 100 -33.50 -65.51 17.02
N ASP A 101 -32.69 -65.70 15.98
CA ASP A 101 -33.05 -65.30 14.61
C ASP A 101 -34.33 -65.98 14.11
N TYR A 102 -34.57 -67.24 14.49
CA TYR A 102 -35.70 -68.01 13.98
C TYR A 102 -37.01 -67.51 14.58
N ASP A 103 -37.07 -67.43 15.90
CA ASP A 103 -38.21 -66.94 16.66
C ASP A 103 -38.53 -65.49 16.29
N HIS A 104 -37.50 -64.63 16.23
CA HIS A 104 -37.69 -63.23 15.87
C HIS A 104 -38.25 -63.06 14.45
N GLN A 105 -37.76 -63.84 13.47
CA GLN A 105 -38.27 -63.79 12.10
C GLN A 105 -39.72 -64.30 11.99
N ASN A 106 -40.07 -65.37 12.72
CA ASN A 106 -41.45 -65.87 12.72
C ASN A 106 -42.40 -64.88 13.41
N PHE A 107 -41.99 -64.27 14.52
CA PHE A 107 -42.71 -63.17 15.15
C PHE A 107 -42.95 -62.03 14.15
N LEU A 108 -41.92 -61.56 13.46
CA LEU A 108 -42.05 -60.46 12.48
C LEU A 108 -43.02 -60.82 11.34
N LYS A 109 -43.01 -62.06 10.84
CA LYS A 109 -43.95 -62.50 9.79
C LYS A 109 -45.39 -62.43 10.27
N VAL A 110 -45.68 -62.95 11.46
CA VAL A 110 -47.04 -62.91 12.04
C VAL A 110 -47.45 -61.48 12.37
N TRP A 111 -46.54 -60.70 12.96
CA TRP A 111 -46.78 -59.30 13.34
C TRP A 111 -47.06 -58.41 12.12
N THR A 112 -46.29 -58.56 11.04
CA THR A 112 -46.51 -57.80 9.79
C THR A 112 -47.81 -58.19 9.09
N LYS A 113 -48.19 -59.48 9.14
CA LYS A 113 -49.47 -59.99 8.59
C LYS A 113 -50.68 -59.37 9.32
N HIS A 114 -50.63 -59.28 10.64
CA HIS A 114 -51.74 -58.77 11.47
C HIS A 114 -51.64 -57.29 11.84
N LYS A 115 -50.52 -56.63 11.52
CA LYS A 115 -50.20 -55.24 11.90
C LYS A 115 -50.42 -54.97 13.40
N GLY A 116 -50.08 -55.94 14.26
CA GLY A 116 -50.23 -55.83 15.71
C GLY A 116 -51.68 -55.90 16.24
N ARG A 117 -52.65 -56.41 15.46
CA ARG A 117 -54.03 -56.65 15.94
C ARG A 117 -54.12 -57.90 16.80
N LEU A 118 -54.98 -57.92 17.82
CA LEU A 118 -55.16 -59.02 18.80
C LEU A 118 -55.24 -60.45 18.22
N SER A 119 -55.70 -60.60 16.96
CA SER A 119 -55.70 -61.86 16.21
C SER A 119 -54.32 -62.45 15.92
N TYR A 120 -53.24 -61.69 16.18
CA TYR A 120 -51.88 -62.16 15.97
C TYR A 120 -51.42 -63.17 17.02
N MET A 121 -52.00 -63.14 18.23
CA MET A 121 -51.54 -63.94 19.36
C MET A 121 -51.72 -65.44 19.13
N ASP A 122 -52.88 -65.84 18.63
CA ASP A 122 -53.20 -67.25 18.39
C ASP A 122 -52.29 -67.82 17.28
N GLU A 123 -52.08 -67.06 16.21
CA GLU A 123 -51.18 -67.45 15.11
C GLU A 123 -49.70 -67.43 15.56
N ALA A 124 -49.29 -66.49 16.41
CA ALA A 124 -47.92 -66.44 16.91
C ALA A 124 -47.58 -67.64 17.80
N LEU A 125 -48.52 -68.11 18.62
CA LEU A 125 -48.35 -69.30 19.45
C LEU A 125 -48.19 -70.59 18.63
N GLU A 126 -48.82 -70.67 17.45
CA GLU A 126 -48.66 -71.82 16.55
C GLU A 126 -47.27 -71.88 15.90
N TYR A 127 -46.71 -70.72 15.54
CA TYR A 127 -45.40 -70.64 14.87
C TYR A 127 -44.19 -70.59 15.83
N LEU A 128 -44.40 -70.19 17.09
CA LEU A 128 -43.34 -70.04 18.11
C LEU A 128 -43.44 -71.17 19.13
N CYS A 129 -43.06 -72.38 18.70
CA CYS A 129 -43.10 -73.56 19.55
C CYS A 129 -42.12 -73.41 20.74
N GLY A 130 -42.67 -73.37 21.96
CA GLY A 130 -41.88 -73.25 23.20
C GLY A 130 -41.83 -71.85 23.81
N ARG A 131 -42.51 -70.85 23.23
CA ARG A 131 -42.71 -69.53 23.84
C ARG A 131 -44.08 -69.43 24.49
N THR A 132 -44.16 -68.74 25.63
CA THR A 132 -45.46 -68.49 26.25
C THR A 132 -46.12 -67.25 25.65
N LYS A 133 -47.42 -67.09 25.92
CA LYS A 133 -48.16 -65.90 25.52
C LYS A 133 -47.54 -64.63 26.10
N GLU A 134 -47.08 -64.70 27.34
CA GLU A 134 -46.42 -63.60 28.05
C GLU A 134 -45.10 -63.21 27.38
N ASP A 135 -44.31 -64.18 26.90
CA ASP A 135 -43.07 -63.91 26.15
C ASP A 135 -43.36 -63.11 24.87
N ILE A 136 -44.39 -63.51 24.12
CA ILE A 136 -44.82 -62.85 22.88
C ILE A 136 -45.32 -61.43 23.18
N GLU A 137 -46.10 -61.22 24.24
CA GLU A 137 -46.57 -59.90 24.67
C GLU A 137 -45.43 -58.96 25.08
N GLN A 138 -44.43 -59.48 25.80
CA GLN A 138 -43.25 -58.70 26.18
C GLN A 138 -42.43 -58.31 24.96
N HIS A 139 -42.26 -59.24 24.02
CA HIS A 139 -41.53 -58.99 22.79
C HIS A 139 -42.23 -58.02 21.84
N ASP A 140 -43.57 -58.04 21.78
CA ASP A 140 -44.34 -57.03 21.03
C ASP A 140 -44.19 -55.63 21.64
N LYS A 141 -44.26 -55.50 22.97
CA LYS A 141 -43.99 -54.22 23.64
C LYS A 141 -42.57 -53.72 23.34
N TRP A 142 -41.57 -54.60 23.44
CA TRP A 142 -40.19 -54.28 23.08
C TRP A 142 -40.07 -53.86 21.61
N TYR A 143 -40.73 -54.57 20.69
CA TYR A 143 -40.64 -54.28 19.26
C TYR A 143 -41.31 -52.94 18.89
N GLN A 144 -42.42 -52.60 19.54
CA GLN A 144 -43.04 -51.28 19.41
C GLN A 144 -42.10 -50.15 19.88
N GLU A 145 -41.45 -50.33 21.03
CA GLU A 145 -40.48 -49.37 21.55
C GLU A 145 -39.24 -49.27 20.63
N PHE A 146 -38.75 -50.41 20.13
CA PHE A 146 -37.68 -50.48 19.15
C PHE A 146 -38.01 -49.65 17.90
N LEU A 147 -39.22 -49.77 17.35
CA LEU A 147 -39.65 -49.01 16.17
C LEU A 147 -39.66 -47.50 16.43
N ILE A 148 -40.20 -47.07 17.57
CA ILE A 148 -40.24 -45.65 17.96
C ILE A 148 -38.82 -45.08 18.09
N LEU A 149 -37.94 -45.77 18.81
CA LEU A 149 -36.56 -45.32 19.01
C LEU A 149 -35.75 -45.37 17.71
N HIS A 150 -36.00 -46.35 16.84
CA HIS A 150 -35.36 -46.44 15.53
C HIS A 150 -35.75 -45.27 14.62
N GLU A 151 -37.02 -44.86 14.60
CA GLU A 151 -37.45 -43.66 13.87
C GLU A 151 -36.88 -42.38 14.48
N ARG A 152 -36.90 -42.24 15.82
CA ARG A 152 -36.28 -41.10 16.51
C ARG A 152 -34.77 -40.99 16.21
N LYS A 153 -34.07 -42.12 16.10
CA LYS A 153 -32.67 -42.18 15.64
C LYS A 153 -32.52 -41.62 14.22
N LYS A 154 -33.33 -42.07 13.27
CA LYS A 154 -33.29 -41.58 11.88
C LYS A 154 -33.53 -40.08 11.80
N GLU A 155 -34.54 -39.58 12.50
CA GLU A 155 -34.86 -38.15 12.54
C GLU A 155 -33.71 -37.34 13.14
N SER A 156 -33.11 -37.82 14.22
CA SER A 156 -31.97 -37.17 14.87
C SER A 156 -30.76 -37.09 13.94
N ILE A 157 -30.46 -38.17 13.19
CA ILE A 157 -29.40 -38.18 12.18
C ILE A 157 -29.71 -37.18 11.06
N LYS A 158 -30.96 -37.13 10.58
CA LYS A 158 -31.37 -36.20 9.51
C LYS A 158 -31.19 -34.75 9.95
N LYS A 159 -31.69 -34.38 11.13
CA LYS A 159 -31.54 -33.04 11.71
C LYS A 159 -30.08 -32.66 11.93
N TRP A 160 -29.28 -33.60 12.42
CA TRP A 160 -27.84 -33.38 12.60
C TRP A 160 -27.12 -33.11 11.27
N LYS A 161 -27.40 -33.90 10.23
CA LYS A 161 -26.84 -33.67 8.88
C LYS A 161 -27.24 -32.32 8.31
N GLU A 162 -28.51 -31.94 8.47
CA GLU A 162 -29.02 -30.65 8.01
C GLU A 162 -28.34 -29.48 8.75
N LYS A 163 -28.20 -29.58 10.07
CA LYS A 163 -27.47 -28.59 10.87
C LYS A 163 -26.01 -28.47 10.43
N GLN A 164 -25.33 -29.59 10.24
CA GLN A 164 -23.94 -29.59 9.76
C GLN A 164 -23.80 -28.94 8.38
N GLN A 165 -24.75 -29.18 7.48
CA GLN A 165 -24.78 -28.55 6.17
C GLN A 165 -24.99 -27.03 6.28
N GLN A 166 -25.96 -26.59 7.09
CA GLN A 166 -26.23 -25.16 7.31
C GLN A 166 -25.02 -24.44 7.92
N GLU A 167 -24.33 -25.05 8.89
CA GLU A 167 -23.10 -24.49 9.46
C GLU A 167 -21.99 -24.34 8.41
N LYS A 168 -21.84 -25.34 7.52
CA LYS A 168 -20.86 -25.31 6.43
C LYS A 168 -21.16 -24.18 5.45
N GLU A 169 -22.41 -24.04 5.03
CA GLU A 169 -22.86 -22.97 4.14
C GLU A 169 -22.75 -21.59 4.79
N GLY A 170 -23.04 -21.47 6.09
CA GLY A 170 -22.87 -20.25 6.86
C GLY A 170 -21.40 -19.79 6.86
N LYS A 171 -20.48 -20.71 7.21
CA LYS A 171 -19.03 -20.45 7.16
C LYS A 171 -18.54 -20.06 5.77
N LEU A 172 -19.07 -20.69 4.72
CA LEU A 172 -18.70 -20.38 3.34
C LEU A 172 -19.17 -18.98 2.94
N LYS A 173 -20.42 -18.61 3.28
CA LYS A 173 -20.97 -17.26 3.02
C LYS A 173 -20.22 -16.18 3.80
N GLU A 174 -19.80 -16.46 5.03
CA GLU A 174 -19.02 -15.53 5.84
C GLU A 174 -17.61 -15.29 5.26
N LYS A 175 -16.94 -16.37 4.80
CA LYS A 175 -15.68 -16.26 4.06
C LYS A 175 -15.83 -15.46 2.78
N GLU A 176 -16.86 -15.74 1.98
CA GLU A 176 -17.12 -15.01 0.74
C GLU A 176 -17.38 -13.51 0.98
N LYS A 177 -18.14 -13.17 2.04
CA LYS A 177 -18.35 -11.77 2.45
C LYS A 177 -17.04 -11.10 2.85
N SER A 178 -16.22 -11.79 3.65
CA SER A 178 -14.93 -11.26 4.11
C SER A 178 -13.98 -11.02 2.93
N GLU A 179 -13.91 -11.95 1.98
CA GLU A 179 -13.13 -11.80 0.75
C GLU A 179 -13.62 -10.63 -0.13
N LYS A 180 -14.94 -10.44 -0.24
CA LYS A 180 -15.52 -9.31 -0.97
C LYS A 180 -15.14 -7.98 -0.34
N MET A 181 -15.28 -7.84 0.98
CA MET A 181 -14.88 -6.62 1.69
C MET A 181 -13.38 -6.35 1.52
N PHE A 182 -12.54 -7.38 1.65
CA PHE A 182 -11.10 -7.24 1.47
C PHE A 182 -10.73 -6.76 0.06
N LYS A 183 -11.39 -7.31 -0.98
CA LYS A 183 -11.20 -6.86 -2.37
C LYS A 183 -11.61 -5.41 -2.57
N GLU A 184 -12.74 -5.01 -1.99
CA GLU A 184 -13.23 -3.63 -2.09
C GLU A 184 -12.29 -2.64 -1.38
N GLU A 185 -11.83 -2.96 -0.18
CA GLU A 185 -10.85 -2.16 0.55
C GLU A 185 -9.51 -2.04 -0.21
N TRP A 186 -9.06 -3.13 -0.82
CA TRP A 186 -7.85 -3.14 -1.64
C TRP A 186 -7.98 -2.20 -2.86
N LEU A 187 -9.12 -2.25 -3.57
CA LEU A 187 -9.39 -1.38 -4.71
C LEU A 187 -9.42 0.10 -4.30
N GLN A 188 -10.10 0.44 -3.21
CA GLN A 188 -10.12 1.81 -2.68
C GLN A 188 -8.72 2.31 -2.34
N ARG A 189 -7.88 1.46 -1.74
CA ARG A 189 -6.50 1.82 -1.40
C ARG A 189 -5.63 2.00 -2.63
N GLU A 190 -5.83 1.19 -3.67
CA GLU A 190 -5.12 1.32 -4.94
C GLU A 190 -5.50 2.64 -5.65
N GLU A 191 -6.80 2.96 -5.71
CA GLU A 191 -7.30 4.22 -6.28
C GLU A 191 -6.77 5.45 -5.53
N ALA A 192 -6.82 5.44 -4.20
CA ALA A 192 -6.27 6.52 -3.38
C ALA A 192 -4.77 6.72 -3.62
N ARG A 193 -4.02 5.63 -3.82
CA ARG A 193 -2.59 5.69 -4.15
C ARG A 193 -2.37 6.29 -5.55
N LYS A 194 -3.16 5.92 -6.54
CA LYS A 194 -3.11 6.48 -7.91
C LYS A 194 -3.40 7.98 -7.89
N GLN A 195 -4.46 8.40 -7.20
CA GLN A 195 -4.83 9.81 -7.08
C GLN A 195 -3.72 10.65 -6.42
N LYS A 196 -3.13 10.16 -5.33
CA LYS A 196 -1.99 10.85 -4.67
C LYS A 196 -0.79 11.01 -5.61
N ALA A 197 -0.46 9.96 -6.36
CA ALA A 197 0.65 10.01 -7.31
C ALA A 197 0.39 10.98 -8.47
N GLU A 198 -0.86 11.05 -8.96
CA GLU A 198 -1.27 12.01 -9.99
C GLU A 198 -1.21 13.45 -9.48
N GLU A 199 -1.70 13.69 -8.25
CA GLU A 199 -1.65 15.01 -7.62
C GLU A 199 -0.20 15.48 -7.43
N GLU A 200 0.69 14.59 -6.98
CA GLU A 200 2.12 14.88 -6.84
C GLU A 200 2.77 15.23 -8.18
N ARG A 201 2.49 14.48 -9.24
CA ARG A 201 2.96 14.80 -10.60
C ARG A 201 2.49 16.17 -11.05
N LYS A 202 1.22 16.51 -10.80
CA LYS A 202 0.66 17.83 -11.15
C LYS A 202 1.34 18.95 -10.38
N ARG A 203 1.62 18.76 -9.08
CA ARG A 203 2.35 19.71 -8.23
C ARG A 203 3.79 19.92 -8.74
N GLN A 204 4.49 18.84 -9.09
CA GLN A 204 5.84 18.91 -9.66
C GLN A 204 5.85 19.68 -10.99
N GLN A 205 4.90 19.39 -11.88
CA GLN A 205 4.78 20.08 -13.16
C GLN A 205 4.52 21.58 -12.96
N ALA A 206 3.62 21.95 -12.05
CA ALA A 206 3.33 23.35 -11.73
C ALA A 206 4.57 24.07 -11.15
N ALA A 207 5.35 23.40 -10.29
CA ALA A 207 6.58 23.96 -9.74
C ALA A 207 7.63 24.22 -10.83
N ILE A 208 7.79 23.29 -11.78
CA ILE A 208 8.70 23.45 -12.93
C ILE A 208 8.28 24.63 -13.80
N GLU A 209 6.99 24.76 -14.09
CA GLU A 209 6.46 25.87 -14.89
C GLU A 209 6.63 27.23 -14.19
N ALA A 210 6.37 27.28 -12.88
CA ALA A 210 6.59 28.49 -12.08
C ALA A 210 8.07 28.89 -12.08
N TRP A 211 8.98 27.93 -11.90
CA TRP A 211 10.42 28.17 -11.95
C TRP A 211 10.88 28.67 -13.32
N LYS A 212 10.38 28.09 -14.41
CA LYS A 212 10.66 28.57 -15.78
C LYS A 212 10.21 30.02 -15.98
N LYS A 213 9.01 30.38 -15.51
CA LYS A 213 8.50 31.75 -15.58
C LYS A 213 9.37 32.71 -14.77
N GLN A 214 9.72 32.35 -13.54
CA GLN A 214 10.61 33.17 -12.70
C GLN A 214 11.98 33.38 -13.35
N LYS A 215 12.56 32.32 -13.93
CA LYS A 215 13.85 32.40 -14.62
C LYS A 215 13.77 33.31 -15.85
N ALA A 216 12.68 33.25 -16.62
CA ALA A 216 12.46 34.14 -17.76
C ALA A 216 12.32 35.61 -17.32
N ILE A 217 11.58 35.88 -16.23
CA ILE A 217 11.46 37.23 -15.67
C ILE A 217 12.82 37.75 -15.20
N ALA A 218 13.56 36.95 -14.44
CA ALA A 218 14.89 37.32 -13.95
C ALA A 218 15.84 37.65 -15.11
N PHE A 219 15.85 36.81 -16.15
CA PHE A 219 16.65 37.04 -17.35
C PHE A 219 16.25 38.32 -18.08
N ALA A 220 14.94 38.58 -18.26
CA ALA A 220 14.45 39.81 -18.87
C ALA A 220 14.80 41.06 -18.05
N MET A 221 14.74 40.98 -16.71
CA MET A 221 15.15 42.07 -15.82
C MET A 221 16.66 42.36 -15.94
N GLU A 222 17.49 41.33 -16.04
CA GLU A 222 18.94 41.47 -16.21
C GLU A 222 19.28 42.11 -17.57
N GLN A 223 18.68 41.65 -18.66
CA GLN A 223 18.84 42.27 -19.98
C GLN A 223 18.38 43.74 -19.99
N ALA A 224 17.22 44.03 -19.41
CA ALA A 224 16.73 45.41 -19.31
C ALA A 224 17.68 46.30 -18.48
N SER A 225 18.31 45.76 -17.44
CA SER A 225 19.32 46.48 -16.66
C SER A 225 20.59 46.74 -17.46
N GLN A 226 21.05 45.77 -18.26
CA GLN A 226 22.22 45.94 -19.13
C GLN A 226 21.98 47.01 -20.19
N ILE A 227 20.82 46.98 -20.86
CA ILE A 227 20.43 47.99 -21.86
C ILE A 227 20.38 49.39 -21.21
N LYS A 228 19.74 49.54 -20.04
CA LYS A 228 19.70 50.83 -19.32
C LYS A 228 21.09 51.35 -18.98
N LEU A 229 22.01 50.47 -18.57
CA LEU A 229 23.38 50.85 -18.26
C LEU A 229 24.15 51.31 -19.50
N GLU A 230 23.97 50.63 -20.64
CA GLU A 230 24.55 51.02 -21.92
C GLU A 230 23.98 52.36 -22.42
N GLU A 231 22.66 52.55 -22.37
CA GLU A 231 22.02 53.82 -22.70
C GLU A 231 22.54 54.98 -21.83
N GLU A 232 22.75 54.75 -20.54
CA GLU A 232 23.31 55.77 -19.64
C GLU A 232 24.77 56.10 -19.96
N LYS A 233 25.59 55.07 -20.26
CA LYS A 233 26.97 55.24 -20.72
C LYS A 233 27.02 56.02 -22.03
N GLU A 234 26.20 55.66 -23.01
CA GLU A 234 26.13 56.35 -24.29
C GLU A 234 25.68 57.81 -24.11
N LYS A 235 24.68 58.05 -23.26
CA LYS A 235 24.22 59.42 -22.92
C LYS A 235 25.34 60.23 -22.25
N LYS A 236 26.13 59.64 -21.36
CA LYS A 236 27.31 60.27 -20.74
C LYS A 236 28.38 60.58 -21.80
N GLN A 237 28.70 59.63 -22.67
CA GLN A 237 29.66 59.83 -23.76
C GLN A 237 29.21 60.91 -24.74
N ARG A 238 27.93 60.93 -25.14
CA ARG A 238 27.35 61.97 -26.00
C ARG A 238 27.46 63.36 -25.36
N LYS A 239 27.13 63.48 -24.06
CA LYS A 239 27.28 64.73 -23.31
C LYS A 239 28.74 65.18 -23.24
N GLU A 240 29.67 64.26 -23.02
CA GLU A 240 31.10 64.55 -22.97
C GLU A 240 31.63 65.01 -24.34
N HIS A 241 31.29 64.31 -25.42
CA HIS A 241 31.62 64.72 -26.79
C HIS A 241 31.06 66.11 -27.12
N GLN A 242 29.84 66.40 -26.66
CA GLN A 242 29.24 67.72 -26.85
C GLN A 242 30.01 68.81 -26.08
N ARG A 243 30.47 68.53 -24.86
CA ARG A 243 31.32 69.45 -24.07
C ARG A 243 32.65 69.69 -24.77
N GLN A 244 33.32 68.64 -25.21
CA GLN A 244 34.59 68.74 -25.94
C GLN A 244 34.46 69.58 -27.21
N ARG A 245 33.39 69.39 -27.99
CA ARG A 245 33.10 70.22 -29.17
C ARG A 245 32.90 71.69 -28.81
N ARG A 246 32.15 71.99 -27.73
CA ARG A 246 31.96 73.38 -27.27
C ARG A 246 33.28 74.04 -26.86
N VAL A 247 34.12 73.33 -26.12
CA VAL A 247 35.44 73.83 -25.71
C VAL A 247 36.33 74.07 -26.92
N LYS A 248 36.36 73.15 -27.89
CA LYS A 248 37.12 73.31 -29.14
C LYS A 248 36.71 74.56 -29.91
N LEU A 249 35.41 74.78 -30.09
CA LEU A 249 34.90 76.00 -30.74
C LEU A 249 35.28 77.28 -29.98
N LEU A 250 35.28 77.25 -28.65
CA LEU A 250 35.69 78.39 -27.83
C LEU A 250 37.18 78.71 -28.02
N LEU A 251 38.04 77.69 -28.03
CA LEU A 251 39.48 77.84 -28.26
C LEU A 251 39.78 78.36 -29.66
N GLU A 252 39.12 77.82 -30.69
CA GLU A 252 39.25 78.32 -32.07
C GLU A 252 38.89 79.80 -32.16
N ARG A 253 37.77 80.23 -31.54
CA ARG A 253 37.39 81.64 -31.47
C ARG A 253 38.43 82.50 -30.76
N TYR A 254 38.94 82.05 -29.61
CA TYR A 254 39.97 82.77 -28.86
C TYR A 254 41.28 82.91 -29.66
N THR A 255 41.72 81.85 -30.33
CA THR A 255 42.94 81.89 -31.16
C THR A 255 42.79 82.84 -32.35
N LEU A 256 41.61 82.89 -32.97
CA LEU A 256 41.32 83.85 -34.04
C LEU A 256 41.35 85.30 -33.51
N GLN A 257 40.68 85.57 -32.39
CA GLN A 257 40.72 86.90 -31.75
C GLN A 257 42.12 87.32 -31.34
N LYS A 258 42.96 86.38 -30.86
CA LYS A 258 44.35 86.65 -30.52
C LYS A 258 45.15 87.02 -31.77
N LYS A 259 45.00 86.26 -32.87
CA LYS A 259 45.63 86.59 -34.16
C LYS A 259 45.20 87.96 -34.67
N GLU A 260 43.90 88.26 -34.64
CA GLU A 260 43.38 89.59 -35.02
C GLU A 260 44.00 90.71 -34.19
N ARG A 261 44.12 90.51 -32.85
CA ARG A 261 44.79 91.46 -31.97
C ARG A 261 46.28 91.61 -32.30
N GLU A 262 46.99 90.51 -32.49
CA GLU A 262 48.41 90.52 -32.86
C GLU A 262 48.64 91.23 -34.21
N GLU A 263 47.76 91.02 -35.20
CA GLU A 263 47.81 91.72 -36.49
C GLU A 263 47.49 93.21 -36.35
N LEU A 264 46.51 93.59 -35.52
CA LEU A 264 46.24 94.99 -35.20
C LEU A 264 47.42 95.68 -34.51
N GLU A 265 48.06 95.01 -33.54
CA GLU A 265 49.26 95.53 -32.87
C GLU A 265 50.44 95.67 -33.83
N LYS A 266 50.61 94.74 -34.79
CA LYS A 266 51.62 94.87 -35.86
C LYS A 266 51.34 96.08 -36.74
N LEU A 267 50.10 96.24 -37.22
CA LEU A 267 49.70 97.40 -38.04
C LEU A 267 49.90 98.72 -37.28
N GLU A 268 49.63 98.75 -35.97
CA GLU A 268 49.88 99.92 -35.14
C GLU A 268 51.38 100.22 -35.00
N LYS A 269 52.22 99.20 -34.76
CA LYS A 269 53.68 99.34 -34.73
C LYS A 269 54.24 99.81 -36.07
N GLU A 270 53.76 99.26 -37.20
CA GLU A 270 54.15 99.71 -38.54
C GLU A 270 53.77 101.18 -38.76
N LYS A 271 52.58 101.61 -38.34
CA LYS A 271 52.18 103.02 -38.40
C LYS A 271 53.06 103.93 -37.55
N ILE A 272 53.44 103.49 -36.34
CA ILE A 272 54.37 104.24 -35.47
C ILE A 272 55.75 104.31 -36.13
N GLU A 273 56.28 103.20 -36.64
CA GLU A 273 57.59 103.16 -37.31
C GLU A 273 57.60 104.01 -38.58
N GLU A 274 56.52 104.01 -39.36
CA GLU A 274 56.37 104.86 -40.54
C GLU A 274 56.28 106.35 -40.17
N ALA A 275 55.56 106.68 -39.08
CA ALA A 275 55.53 108.03 -38.53
C ALA A 275 56.91 108.47 -38.01
N GLU A 276 57.64 107.60 -37.31
CA GLU A 276 59.02 107.87 -36.87
C GLU A 276 59.98 108.05 -38.05
N LYS A 277 59.91 107.19 -39.07
CA LYS A 277 60.66 107.36 -40.33
C LYS A 277 60.30 108.66 -41.02
N GLY A 278 59.02 109.03 -41.04
CA GLY A 278 58.53 110.30 -41.53
C GLY A 278 59.10 111.50 -40.74
N GLN A 279 59.12 111.42 -39.41
CA GLN A 279 59.73 112.45 -38.56
C GLN A 279 61.24 112.53 -38.76
N ARG A 280 61.96 111.41 -38.82
CA ARG A 280 63.41 111.38 -39.12
C ARG A 280 63.70 112.01 -40.48
N LYS A 281 62.88 111.74 -41.50
CA LYS A 281 62.99 112.40 -42.81
C LYS A 281 62.73 113.91 -42.75
N ARG A 282 61.77 114.37 -41.95
CA ARG A 282 61.51 115.81 -41.74
C ARG A 282 62.67 116.49 -41.02
N ILE A 283 63.17 115.92 -39.93
CA ILE A 283 64.34 116.45 -39.19
C ILE A 283 65.56 116.50 -40.11
N ALA A 284 65.83 115.44 -40.89
CA ALA A 284 66.91 115.44 -41.86
C ALA A 284 66.73 116.53 -42.95
N ALA A 285 65.51 116.76 -43.45
CA ALA A 285 65.24 117.83 -44.40
C ALA A 285 65.39 119.24 -43.79
N GLU A 286 64.99 119.41 -42.52
CA GLU A 286 65.19 120.64 -41.74
C GLU A 286 66.68 120.91 -41.43
N GLU A 287 67.46 119.87 -41.17
CA GLU A 287 68.93 119.96 -41.02
C GLU A 287 69.61 120.30 -42.36
N ILE A 288 69.16 119.69 -43.47
CA ILE A 288 69.66 119.99 -44.81
C ILE A 288 69.34 121.44 -45.21
N THR A 289 68.14 121.95 -44.92
CA THR A 289 67.79 123.36 -45.18
C THR A 289 68.59 124.32 -44.30
N LYS A 290 68.80 124.02 -43.01
CA LYS A 290 69.72 124.80 -42.14
C LYS A 290 71.18 124.78 -42.62
N PHE A 291 71.60 123.75 -43.35
CA PHE A 291 72.93 123.67 -43.95
C PHE A 291 73.08 124.46 -45.25
N GLN A 292 71.98 124.82 -45.91
CA GLN A 292 71.95 125.63 -47.14
C GLN A 292 71.82 127.14 -46.89
N GLU A 293 71.64 127.57 -45.64
CA GLU A 293 71.56 128.98 -45.22
C GLU A 293 72.86 129.51 -44.54
N ARG A 294 73.98 128.78 -44.66
CA ARG A 294 75.35 129.22 -44.31
C ARG A 294 76.22 129.33 -45.55
#